data_AF-A0A416T064-F1
#
_entry.id   AF-A0A416T064-F1
#
_cell.length_a   1.000
_cell.length_b   1.000
_cell.length_c   1.000
_cell.angle_alpha   90.00
_cell.angle_beta   90.00
_cell.angle_gamma   90.00
#
_symmetry.space_group_name_H-M   'P 1'
#
loop_
_entity.id
_entity.type
_entity.pdbx_description
1 polymer ?
#
loop_
_entity_poly.entity_id
_entity_poly.type
_entity_poly.pdbx_seq_one_letter_code
_entity_poly.pdbx_strand_id
1 'polypeptide(L)'
;MSIILTFFIFHYMVANYKYPLLINNILNLPIKDLFAHYLLPLFYVIDWLLFAPKGLQKLNAPFIWTLYPFVYLIFTFVRLYQVPESSYFHLNEAPYFFLDINKLGYERVTIFSIIILFIILSIGYLIIGIEKIMCILQNRKL
;
A
#
# COMPACT_ATOMS: atom_id res chain seq x y z
N MET A 1 5.43 -3.72 6.20
CA MET A 1 4.29 -2.87 5.79
C MET A 1 4.16 -2.76 4.27
N SER A 2 5.21 -2.40 3.54
CA SER A 2 5.15 -2.13 2.09
C SER A 2 4.52 -3.26 1.26
N ILE A 3 4.83 -4.52 1.57
CA ILE A 3 4.30 -5.68 0.83
C ILE A 3 2.78 -5.91 1.06
N ILE A 4 2.25 -5.49 2.21
CA ILE A 4 0.80 -5.54 2.47
C ILE A 4 0.11 -4.40 1.71
N LEU A 5 0.75 -3.23 1.63
CA LEU A 5 0.24 -2.11 0.86
C LEU A 5 0.17 -2.45 -0.64
N THR A 6 1.16 -3.16 -1.20
CA THR A 6 1.12 -3.60 -2.60
C THR A 6 -0.05 -4.54 -2.90
N PHE A 7 -0.40 -5.43 -1.97
CA PHE A 7 -1.62 -6.26 -2.10
C PHE A 7 -2.86 -5.37 -2.20
N PHE A 8 -3.05 -4.44 -1.26
CA PHE A 8 -4.25 -3.60 -1.22
C PHE A 8 -4.37 -2.66 -2.41
N ILE A 9 -3.28 -1.98 -2.78
CA ILE A 9 -3.26 -1.10 -3.95
C ILE A 9 -3.57 -1.90 -5.21
N PHE A 10 -2.93 -3.06 -5.38
CA PHE A 10 -3.19 -3.87 -6.56
C PHE A 10 -4.64 -4.33 -6.59
N HIS A 11 -5.12 -4.96 -5.52
CA HIS A 11 -6.47 -5.54 -5.47
C HIS A 11 -7.56 -4.50 -5.75
N TYR A 12 -7.50 -3.35 -5.08
CA TYR A 12 -8.56 -2.35 -5.17
C TYR A 12 -8.40 -1.38 -6.33
N MET A 13 -7.17 -0.99 -6.67
CA MET A 13 -6.93 0.10 -7.63
C MET A 13 -6.47 -0.40 -8.99
N VAL A 14 -5.56 -1.37 -9.04
CA VAL A 14 -4.91 -1.77 -10.30
C VAL A 14 -5.61 -2.93 -10.98
N ALA A 15 -6.04 -3.94 -10.23
CA ALA A 15 -6.53 -5.19 -10.77
C ALA A 15 -7.84 -5.02 -11.54
N ASN A 16 -8.77 -4.23 -10.99
CA ASN A 16 -10.04 -3.92 -11.65
C ASN A 16 -9.86 -3.15 -12.96
N TYR A 17 -8.82 -2.30 -13.03
CA TYR A 17 -8.52 -1.52 -14.23
C TYR A 17 -7.75 -2.34 -15.28
N LYS A 18 -6.74 -3.10 -14.84
CA LYS A 18 -5.82 -3.85 -15.70
C LYS A 18 -6.39 -5.19 -16.17
N TYR A 19 -7.24 -5.84 -15.35
CA TYR A 19 -7.78 -7.18 -15.56
C TYR A 19 -9.28 -7.30 -15.24
N PRO A 20 -10.15 -6.44 -15.81
CA PRO A 20 -11.58 -6.37 -15.46
C PRO A 20 -12.32 -7.70 -15.66
N LEU A 21 -11.91 -8.53 -16.63
CA LEU A 21 -12.55 -9.82 -16.93
C LEU A 21 -12.03 -10.99 -16.09
N LEU A 22 -10.85 -10.83 -15.45
CA LEU A 22 -10.18 -11.92 -14.72
C LEU A 22 -10.33 -11.78 -13.21
N ILE A 23 -10.55 -10.56 -12.70
CA ILE A 23 -10.53 -10.28 -11.26
C ILE A 23 -11.59 -11.01 -10.45
N ASN A 24 -12.68 -11.47 -11.08
CA ASN A 24 -13.71 -12.30 -10.46
C ASN A 24 -13.14 -13.65 -9.95
N ASN A 25 -12.04 -14.13 -10.53
CA ASN A 25 -11.28 -15.26 -10.00
C ASN A 25 -9.79 -14.93 -10.03
N ILE A 26 -9.22 -14.59 -8.87
CA ILE A 26 -7.81 -14.18 -8.72
C ILE A 26 -6.81 -15.18 -9.32
N LEU A 27 -7.17 -16.47 -9.42
CA LEU A 27 -6.31 -17.51 -10.00
C LEU A 27 -6.12 -17.35 -11.52
N ASN A 28 -7.00 -16.59 -12.17
CA ASN A 28 -6.89 -16.28 -13.60
C ASN A 28 -5.95 -15.10 -13.88
N LEU A 29 -5.43 -14.43 -12.85
CA LEU A 29 -4.47 -13.34 -13.04
C LEU A 29 -3.16 -13.88 -13.64
N PRO A 30 -2.44 -13.08 -14.45
CA PRO A 30 -1.12 -13.45 -14.92
C PRO A 30 -0.21 -13.82 -13.75
N ILE A 31 0.57 -14.89 -13.93
CA ILE A 31 1.40 -15.49 -12.86
C ILE A 31 2.23 -14.41 -12.15
N LYS A 32 2.87 -13.49 -12.90
CA LYS A 32 3.65 -12.39 -12.31
C LYS A 32 2.85 -11.53 -11.32
N ASP A 33 1.61 -11.21 -11.66
CA ASP A 33 0.76 -10.31 -10.88
C ASP A 33 0.12 -11.06 -9.71
N LEU A 34 -0.26 -12.32 -9.88
CA LEU A 34 -0.71 -13.20 -8.80
C LEU A 34 0.39 -13.38 -7.74
N PHE A 35 1.61 -13.69 -8.17
CA PHE A 35 2.73 -13.89 -7.24
C PHE A 35 3.11 -12.60 -6.53
N ALA A 36 3.32 -11.51 -7.28
CA ALA A 36 3.79 -10.25 -6.72
C ALA A 36 2.77 -9.60 -5.77
N HIS A 37 1.48 -9.73 -6.06
CA HIS A 37 0.44 -8.95 -5.36
C HIS A 37 -0.47 -9.78 -4.46
N TYR A 38 -0.43 -11.11 -4.50
CA TYR A 38 -1.22 -11.96 -3.61
C TYR A 38 -0.35 -12.95 -2.84
N LEU A 39 0.40 -13.81 -3.55
CA LEU A 39 1.12 -14.90 -2.88
C LEU A 39 2.27 -14.39 -2.00
N LEU A 40 3.13 -13.50 -2.51
CA LEU A 40 4.22 -12.93 -1.71
C LEU A 40 3.71 -12.16 -0.48
N PRO A 41 2.72 -11.25 -0.59
CA PRO A 41 2.11 -10.62 0.58
C PRO A 41 1.54 -11.62 1.59
N LEU A 42 0.83 -12.65 1.12
CA LEU A 42 0.24 -13.66 1.99
C LEU A 42 1.33 -14.47 2.73
N PHE A 43 2.33 -14.97 2.00
CA PHE A 43 3.44 -15.71 2.58
C PHE A 43 4.27 -14.85 3.54
N TYR A 44 4.46 -13.58 3.24
CA TYR A 44 5.09 -12.65 4.17
C TYR A 44 4.32 -12.54 5.49
N VAL A 45 2.98 -12.42 5.44
CA VAL A 45 2.15 -12.36 6.65
C VAL A 45 2.22 -13.69 7.43
N ILE A 46 2.17 -14.83 6.74
CA ILE A 46 2.28 -16.14 7.37
C ILE A 46 3.65 -16.32 8.04
N ASP A 47 4.73 -16.00 7.34
CA ASP A 47 6.10 -16.06 7.87
C ASP A 47 6.26 -15.15 9.09
N TRP A 48 5.77 -13.91 8.97
CA TRP A 48 5.79 -12.95 10.08
C TRP A 48 5.00 -13.45 11.29
N LEU A 49 3.83 -14.07 11.10
CA LEU A 49 3.03 -14.61 12.20
C LEU A 49 3.72 -15.82 12.86
N LEU A 50 4.23 -16.77 12.07
CA LEU A 50 4.71 -18.05 12.57
C LEU A 50 6.15 -18.00 13.09
N PHE A 51 7.06 -17.31 12.38
CA PHE A 51 8.50 -17.49 12.58
C PHE A 51 9.22 -16.22 13.02
N ALA A 52 8.75 -15.03 12.64
CA ALA A 52 9.44 -13.80 13.00
C ALA A 52 9.44 -13.55 14.52
N PRO A 53 10.54 -13.04 15.11
CA PRO A 53 10.57 -12.63 16.51
C PRO A 53 9.54 -11.50 16.76
N LYS A 54 8.85 -11.57 17.90
CA LYS A 54 7.76 -10.66 18.27
C LYS A 54 8.20 -9.65 19.32
N GLY A 55 7.71 -8.42 19.21
CA GLY A 55 7.91 -7.33 20.17
C GLY A 55 9.12 -6.45 19.85
N LEU A 56 9.69 -6.56 18.66
CA LEU A 56 10.86 -5.79 18.22
C LEU A 56 10.49 -4.42 17.65
N GLN A 57 9.27 -4.27 17.12
CA GLN A 57 8.87 -3.03 16.46
C GLN A 57 8.61 -1.89 17.45
N LYS A 58 9.24 -0.75 17.17
CA LYS A 58 9.04 0.50 17.92
C LYS A 58 7.70 1.15 17.54
N LEU A 59 7.07 1.86 18.48
CA LEU A 59 5.80 2.56 18.25
C LEU A 59 5.86 3.68 17.19
N ASN A 60 7.05 4.17 16.88
CA ASN A 60 7.26 5.17 15.81
C ASN A 60 7.48 4.53 14.43
N ALA A 61 7.58 3.20 14.33
CA ALA A 61 7.82 2.51 13.07
C ALA A 61 6.74 2.81 12.00
N PRO A 62 5.43 2.94 12.30
CA PRO A 62 4.42 3.25 11.28
C PRO A 62 4.68 4.58 10.59
N PHE A 63 5.13 5.60 11.33
CA PHE A 63 5.50 6.90 10.76
C PHE A 63 6.72 6.80 9.85
N ILE A 64 7.72 5.99 10.23
CA ILE A 64 8.90 5.73 9.39
C ILE A 64 8.48 5.00 8.11
N TRP A 65 7.58 4.01 8.21
CA TRP A 65 7.09 3.27 7.06
C TRP A 65 6.29 4.13 6.09
N THR A 66 5.54 5.13 6.59
CA THR A 66 4.81 6.08 5.74
C THR A 66 5.70 7.03 4.95
N LEU A 67 7.01 7.10 5.25
CA LEU A 67 7.93 7.91 4.43
C LEU A 67 7.97 7.42 2.98
N TYR A 68 7.86 6.11 2.73
CA TYR A 68 7.85 5.59 1.35
C TYR A 68 6.69 6.11 0.51
N PRO A 69 5.41 5.92 0.90
CA PRO A 69 4.29 6.47 0.13
C PRO A 69 4.29 8.00 0.12
N PHE A 70 4.81 8.66 1.16
CA PHE A 70 4.93 10.11 1.17
C PHE A 70 5.94 10.64 0.15
N VAL A 71 7.12 10.02 0.05
CA VAL A 71 8.11 10.34 -0.99
C VAL A 71 7.53 10.09 -2.38
N TYR A 72 6.81 8.98 -2.57
CA TYR A 72 6.13 8.69 -3.83
C TYR A 72 5.05 9.73 -4.18
N LEU A 73 4.30 10.22 -3.18
CA LEU A 73 3.30 11.28 -3.35
C LEU A 73 3.95 12.58 -3.83
N ILE A 74 5.04 13.01 -3.18
CA ILE A 74 5.82 14.19 -3.59
C ILE A 74 6.32 14.02 -5.02
N PHE A 75 6.96 12.88 -5.30
CA PHE A 75 7.45 12.56 -6.64
C PHE A 75 6.32 12.64 -7.68
N THR A 76 5.14 12.12 -7.36
CA THR A 76 3.98 12.15 -8.27
C THR A 76 3.57 13.59 -8.59
N PHE A 77 3.41 14.46 -7.58
CA PHE A 77 3.02 15.85 -7.85
C PHE A 77 4.09 16.64 -8.58
N VAL A 78 5.38 16.42 -8.25
CA VAL A 78 6.50 17.04 -8.98
C VAL A 78 6.48 16.62 -10.45
N ARG A 79 6.29 15.32 -10.72
CA ARG A 79 6.18 14.78 -12.09
C ARG A 79 5.01 15.40 -12.85
N LEU A 80 3.82 15.44 -12.24
CA LEU A 80 2.62 16.02 -12.86
C LEU A 80 2.78 17.52 -13.15
N TYR A 81 3.49 18.24 -12.29
CA TYR A 81 3.76 19.67 -12.51
C TYR A 81 4.77 19.93 -13.63
N GLN A 82 5.81 19.09 -13.74
CA GLN A 82 6.93 19.31 -14.66
C GLN A 82 6.69 18.77 -16.07
N VAL A 83 5.90 17.70 -16.21
CA VAL A 83 5.70 17.03 -17.49
C VAL A 83 4.58 17.72 -18.26
N PRO A 84 4.81 18.20 -19.50
CA PRO A 84 3.75 18.80 -20.31
C PRO A 84 2.65 17.79 -20.66
N GLU A 85 1.42 18.27 -20.84
CA GLU A 85 0.30 17.44 -21.34
C GLU A 85 0.59 16.80 -22.71
N SER A 86 1.42 17.44 -23.54
CA SER A 86 1.86 16.93 -24.84
C SER A 86 2.88 15.79 -24.77
N SER A 87 3.24 15.32 -23.57
CA SER A 87 4.19 14.22 -23.40
C SER A 87 3.65 12.91 -24.01
N TYR A 88 4.39 12.37 -24.97
CA TYR A 88 4.05 11.13 -25.71
C TYR A 88 3.79 9.90 -24.82
N PHE A 89 4.32 9.90 -23.59
CA PHE A 89 4.21 8.75 -22.68
C PHE A 89 3.08 8.88 -21.66
N HIS A 90 2.16 9.86 -21.80
CA HIS A 90 1.07 10.11 -20.85
C HIS A 90 1.57 10.33 -19.40
N LEU A 91 2.81 10.82 -19.27
CA LEU A 91 3.46 10.98 -17.97
C LEU A 91 2.86 12.11 -17.11
N ASN A 92 2.03 12.97 -17.72
CA ASN A 92 1.23 13.98 -17.03
C ASN A 92 -0.12 13.43 -16.51
N GLU A 93 -0.39 12.13 -16.64
CA GLU A 93 -1.61 11.55 -16.07
C GLU A 93 -1.38 11.09 -14.64
N ALA A 94 -2.29 11.43 -13.72
CA ALA A 94 -2.20 10.97 -12.34
C ALA A 94 -2.22 9.43 -12.28
N PRO A 95 -1.28 8.78 -11.57
CA PRO A 95 -1.18 7.32 -11.55
C PRO A 95 -2.38 6.67 -10.85
N TYR A 96 -3.08 7.44 -10.02
CA TYR A 96 -4.30 7.03 -9.34
C TYR A 96 -5.33 8.14 -9.43
N PHE A 97 -6.61 7.75 -9.57
CA PHE A 97 -7.71 8.70 -9.73
C PHE A 97 -7.78 9.73 -8.59
N PHE A 98 -7.45 9.33 -7.35
CA PHE A 98 -7.52 10.20 -6.18
C PHE A 98 -6.41 11.25 -6.11
N LEU A 99 -5.43 11.19 -7.02
CA LEU A 99 -4.36 12.19 -7.16
C LEU A 99 -4.61 13.13 -8.36
N ASP A 100 -5.69 12.94 -9.10
CA ASP A 100 -6.02 13.74 -10.28
C ASP A 100 -6.61 15.09 -9.86
N ILE A 101 -5.74 16.10 -9.72
CA ILE A 101 -6.14 17.47 -9.35
C ILE A 101 -7.04 18.09 -10.42
N ASN A 102 -6.84 17.77 -11.70
CA ASN A 102 -7.63 18.35 -12.79
C ASN A 102 -9.09 17.86 -12.73
N LYS A 103 -9.33 16.61 -12.30
CA LYS A 103 -10.68 16.07 -12.15
C LYS A 103 -11.32 16.33 -10.78
N LEU A 104 -10.52 16.31 -9.71
CA LEU A 104 -11.03 16.32 -8.33
C LEU A 104 -10.84 17.66 -7.61
N GLY A 105 -9.92 18.51 -8.08
CA GLY A 105 -9.49 19.72 -7.39
C GLY A 105 -8.59 19.43 -6.17
N TYR A 106 -7.88 20.46 -5.72
CA TYR A 106 -6.93 20.35 -4.60
C TYR A 106 -7.57 19.87 -3.29
N GLU A 107 -8.79 20.32 -3.00
CA GLU A 107 -9.50 19.98 -1.77
C GLU A 107 -9.74 18.46 -1.66
N ARG A 108 -10.36 17.86 -2.67
CA ARG A 108 -10.68 16.42 -2.66
C ARG A 108 -9.42 15.56 -2.69
N VAL A 109 -8.42 15.94 -3.49
CA VAL A 109 -7.12 15.24 -3.52
C VAL A 109 -6.46 15.25 -2.14
N THR A 110 -6.53 16.37 -1.42
CA THR A 110 -6.00 16.49 -0.05
C THR A 110 -6.76 15.58 0.91
N ILE A 111 -8.10 15.58 0.85
CA ILE A 111 -8.95 14.70 1.68
C ILE A 111 -8.61 13.23 1.43
N PHE A 112 -8.56 12.78 0.18
CA PHE A 112 -8.19 11.40 -0.14
C PHE A 112 -6.79 11.04 0.36
N SER A 113 -5.83 11.94 0.20
CA SER A 113 -4.44 11.73 0.66
C SER A 113 -4.38 11.56 2.18
N ILE A 114 -5.14 12.36 2.94
CA ILE A 114 -5.24 12.25 4.40
C ILE A 114 -5.91 10.93 4.80
N ILE A 115 -7.00 10.54 4.15
CA ILE A 115 -7.70 9.27 4.42
C ILE A 115 -6.76 8.08 4.19
N ILE A 116 -6.04 8.07 3.07
CA ILE A 116 -5.08 7.00 2.75
C ILE A 116 -3.94 6.97 3.78
N LEU A 117 -3.40 8.13 4.16
CA LEU A 117 -2.39 8.22 5.21
C LEU A 117 -2.90 7.62 6.52
N PHE A 118 -4.12 7.96 6.93
CA PHE A 118 -4.74 7.43 8.14
C PHE A 118 -4.93 5.91 8.07
N ILE A 119 -5.36 5.37 6.92
CA ILE A 119 -5.48 3.91 6.71
C ILE A 119 -4.11 3.24 6.86
N ILE A 120 -3.07 3.76 6.20
CA ILE A 120 -1.72 3.18 6.26
C ILE A 120 -1.17 3.19 7.70
N LEU A 121 -1.34 4.31 8.42
CA LEU A 121 -0.95 4.40 9.83
C LEU A 121 -1.73 3.41 10.70
N SER A 122 -3.04 3.29 10.49
CA SER A 122 -3.90 2.37 11.23
C SER A 122 -3.48 0.92 11.05
N ILE A 123 -3.20 0.50 9.80
CA ILE A 123 -2.65 -0.84 9.52
C ILE A 123 -1.28 -1.00 10.20
N GLY A 124 -0.44 0.04 10.23
CA GLY A 124 0.85 0.01 10.92
C GLY A 124 0.76 -0.24 12.40
N TYR A 125 -0.14 0.48 13.07
CA TYR A 125 -0.40 0.28 14.48
C TYR A 125 -1.07 -1.07 14.76
N LEU A 126 -1.93 -1.56 13.87
CA LEU A 126 -2.51 -2.90 13.99
C LEU A 126 -1.42 -3.98 13.98
N ILE A 127 -0.46 -3.90 13.04
CA ILE A 127 0.67 -4.83 12.97
C ILE A 127 1.47 -4.82 14.28
N ILE A 128 1.81 -3.64 14.79
CA ILE A 128 2.55 -3.51 16.05
C ILE A 128 1.75 -4.03 17.25
N GLY A 129 0.44 -3.76 17.27
CA GLY A 129 -0.47 -4.26 18.30
C GLY A 129 -0.48 -5.78 18.35
N ILE A 130 -0.67 -6.42 17.19
CA ILE A 130 -0.61 -7.88 17.05
C ILE A 130 0.74 -8.40 17.55
N GLU A 131 1.84 -7.78 17.11
CA GLU A 131 3.19 -8.21 17.49
C GLU A 131 3.42 -8.16 19.00
N LYS A 132 2.99 -7.07 19.66
CA LYS A 132 3.11 -6.91 21.12
C LYS A 132 2.26 -7.93 21.86
N ILE A 133 1.02 -8.19 21.41
CA ILE A 133 0.14 -9.20 22.00
C ILE A 133 0.80 -10.58 21.89
N MET A 134 1.33 -10.94 20.70
CA MET A 134 2.00 -12.23 20.49
C MET A 134 3.25 -12.38 21.37
N CYS A 135 4.04 -11.32 21.52
CA CYS A 135 5.21 -11.31 22.41
C CYS A 135 4.80 -11.62 23.87
N ILE A 136 3.75 -10.95 24.36
CA ILE A 136 3.22 -11.19 25.72
C ILE A 136 2.74 -12.64 25.87
N LEU A 137 2.03 -13.18 24.88
CA LEU A 137 1.53 -14.56 24.92
C LEU A 137 2.64 -15.60 24.89
N GLN A 138 3.74 -15.33 24.17
CA GLN A 138 4.91 -16.21 24.12
C GLN A 138 5.66 -16.21 25.45
N ASN A 139 5.85 -15.04 26.07
CA ASN A 139 6.54 -14.92 27.36
C ASN A 139 5.76 -15.51 28.53
N ARG A 140 4.42 -15.64 28.43
CA ARG A 140 3.58 -16.30 29.45
C ARG A 140 3.64 -17.83 29.42
N LYS A 141 4.17 -18.42 28.35
CA LYS A 141 4.26 -19.88 28.17
C LYS A 141 5.61 -20.45 28.60
N LEU A 142 6.57 -19.59 28.94
CA LEU A 142 7.89 -19.91 29.50
C LEU A 142 7.86 -19.73 31.01
#